data_AF-A0A1F9GKJ5-F1
#
_entry.id   AF-A0A1F9GKJ5-F1
#
_cell.length_a   1.000
_cell.length_b   1.000
_cell.length_c   1.000
_cell.angle_alpha   90.00
_cell.angle_beta   90.00
_cell.angle_gamma   90.00
#
_symmetry.space_group_name_H-M   'P 1'
#
loop_
_entity.id
_entity.type
_entity.pdbx_description
1 polymer ?
#
loop_
_entity_poly.entity_id
_entity_poly.type
_entity_poly.pdbx_seq_one_letter_code
_entity_poly.pdbx_strand_id
1 'polypeptide(L)'
;MPKIKLCKDKGCHNAQTTQGLCRLHYLRNWKKLQAEKKKKAAKNLNRYVESILKRSPDRYVDQIKKDIRSKDFEDRVETEFGTEQDQFEVVESTTTEEEIDEIINDLKIEKDF
;
A
#
# COMPACT_ATOMS: atom_id res chain seq x y z
N MET A 1 -41.77 12.27 1.51
CA MET A 1 -40.79 12.61 2.57
C MET A 1 -39.44 11.94 2.26
N PRO A 2 -38.31 12.66 2.31
CA PRO A 2 -37.00 12.06 2.09
C PRO A 2 -36.66 11.09 3.24
N LYS A 3 -36.35 9.84 2.90
CA LYS A 3 -35.95 8.81 3.88
C LYS A 3 -34.47 9.00 4.24
N ILE A 4 -34.19 9.44 5.46
CA ILE A 4 -32.82 9.54 5.98
C ILE A 4 -32.29 8.13 6.25
N LYS A 5 -31.16 7.78 5.63
CA LYS A 5 -30.47 6.51 5.91
C LYS A 5 -29.58 6.69 7.14
N LEU A 6 -29.61 5.73 8.05
CA LEU A 6 -28.78 5.74 9.25
C LEU A 6 -27.41 5.11 8.97
N CYS A 7 -26.42 5.49 9.77
CA CYS A 7 -25.08 4.90 9.76
C CYS A 7 -25.14 3.38 10.01
N LYS A 8 -24.36 2.62 9.25
CA LYS A 8 -24.28 1.14 9.35
C LYS A 8 -23.47 0.64 10.55
N ASP A 9 -22.70 1.52 11.19
CA ASP A 9 -21.93 1.18 12.39
C ASP A 9 -22.86 0.85 13.56
N LYS A 10 -22.58 -0.23 14.30
CA LYS A 10 -23.48 -0.75 15.33
C LYS A 10 -23.72 0.30 16.42
N GLY A 11 -24.98 0.56 16.74
CA GLY A 11 -25.38 1.54 17.76
C GLY A 11 -25.31 3.01 17.31
N CYS A 12 -24.98 3.30 16.04
CA CYS A 12 -24.94 4.66 15.53
C CYS A 12 -26.28 5.08 14.90
N HIS A 13 -26.90 6.11 15.47
CA HIS A 13 -28.17 6.68 14.96
C HIS A 13 -27.97 7.95 14.14
N ASN A 14 -26.71 8.30 13.82
CA ASN A 14 -26.42 9.46 13.00
C ASN A 14 -26.80 9.21 11.54
N ALA A 15 -27.16 10.27 10.83
CA ALA A 15 -27.40 10.22 9.40
C ALA A 15 -26.14 9.75 8.65
N GLN A 16 -26.34 8.84 7.71
CA GLN A 16 -25.32 8.39 6.79
C GLN A 16 -24.94 9.55 5.86
N THR A 17 -23.62 9.75 5.68
CA THR A 17 -23.08 10.69 4.68
C THR A 17 -22.43 9.94 3.53
N THR A 18 -21.39 9.13 3.82
CA THR A 18 -20.53 8.53 2.79
C THR A 18 -20.39 7.02 3.01
N GLN A 19 -20.54 6.23 1.95
CA GLN A 19 -20.30 4.77 1.96
C GLN A 19 -21.03 3.96 3.05
N GLY A 20 -22.20 4.41 3.50
CA GLY A 20 -22.94 3.71 4.56
C GLY A 20 -22.64 4.20 5.98
N LEU A 21 -21.76 5.17 6.16
CA LEU A 21 -21.31 5.63 7.47
C LEU A 21 -21.64 7.10 7.68
N CYS A 22 -21.78 7.51 8.94
CA CYS A 22 -21.74 8.93 9.31
C CYS A 22 -20.31 9.49 9.16
N ARG A 23 -20.15 10.81 9.20
CA ARG A 23 -18.84 11.48 9.02
C ARG A 23 -17.77 10.93 9.96
N LEU A 24 -18.08 10.76 11.24
CA LEU A 24 -17.13 10.26 12.26
C LEU A 24 -16.70 8.82 11.97
N HIS A 25 -17.65 7.92 11.74
CA HIS A 25 -17.34 6.52 11.45
C HIS A 25 -16.69 6.31 10.09
N TYR A 26 -16.93 7.19 9.13
CA TYR A 26 -16.21 7.20 7.87
C TYR A 26 -14.72 7.48 8.08
N LEU A 27 -14.39 8.53 8.85
CA LEU A 27 -13.00 8.88 9.16
C LEU A 27 -12.31 7.79 9.98
N ARG A 28 -12.97 7.25 11.01
CA ARG A 28 -12.46 6.14 11.82
C ARG A 28 -12.12 4.92 10.97
N ASN A 29 -12.98 4.60 10.00
CA ASN A 29 -12.82 3.43 9.13
C ASN A 29 -12.06 3.71 7.83
N TRP A 30 -11.54 4.93 7.60
CA TRP A 30 -11.00 5.35 6.31
C TRP A 30 -9.90 4.41 5.79
N LYS A 31 -8.90 4.12 6.61
CA LYS A 31 -7.77 3.26 6.22
C LYS A 31 -8.27 1.87 5.78
N LYS A 32 -9.20 1.28 6.54
CA LYS A 32 -9.81 -0.01 6.22
C LYS A 32 -10.62 0.04 4.91
N LEU A 33 -11.44 1.08 4.72
CA LEU A 33 -12.21 1.27 3.49
C LEU A 33 -11.29 1.42 2.26
N GLN A 34 -10.17 2.12 2.40
CA GLN A 34 -9.21 2.26 1.30
C GLN A 34 -8.47 0.96 0.99
N ALA A 35 -8.08 0.19 2.01
CA ALA A 35 -7.49 -1.13 1.82
C ALA A 35 -8.44 -2.07 1.07
N GLU A 36 -9.71 -2.13 1.47
CA GLU A 36 -10.73 -2.94 0.79
C GLU A 36 -10.97 -2.48 -0.65
N LYS A 37 -10.97 -1.16 -0.91
CA LYS A 37 -11.06 -0.62 -2.27
C LYS A 37 -9.89 -1.05 -3.14
N LYS A 38 -8.65 -0.94 -2.64
CA LYS A 38 -7.44 -1.39 -3.34
C LYS A 38 -7.52 -2.88 -3.66
N LYS A 39 -7.89 -3.71 -2.68
CA LYS A 39 -8.07 -5.15 -2.85
C LYS A 39 -9.13 -5.48 -3.91
N LYS A 40 -10.27 -4.79 -3.89
CA LYS A 40 -11.33 -4.97 -4.90
C LYS A 40 -10.88 -4.54 -6.30
N ALA A 41 -10.14 -3.44 -6.40
CA ALA A 41 -9.56 -2.98 -7.66
C ALA A 41 -8.59 -4.02 -8.24
N ALA A 42 -7.67 -4.53 -7.43
CA ALA A 42 -6.75 -5.60 -7.83
C ALA A 42 -7.50 -6.86 -8.30
N LYS A 43 -8.52 -7.30 -7.56
CA LYS A 43 -9.35 -8.45 -7.96
C LYS A 43 -10.07 -8.23 -9.30
N ASN A 44 -10.57 -7.02 -9.54
CA ASN A 44 -11.24 -6.68 -10.79
C ASN A 44 -10.25 -6.63 -11.96
N LEU A 45 -9.05 -6.09 -11.74
CA LEU A 45 -7.98 -6.09 -12.72
C LEU A 45 -7.58 -7.52 -13.08
N ASN A 46 -7.36 -8.38 -12.08
CA ASN A 46 -7.02 -9.78 -12.32
C ASN A 46 -8.10 -10.51 -13.13
N ARG A 47 -9.39 -10.32 -12.80
CA ARG A 47 -10.49 -10.89 -13.58
C ARG A 47 -10.50 -10.38 -15.04
N TYR A 48 -10.15 -9.11 -15.25
CA TYR A 48 -10.05 -8.54 -16.58
C TYR A 48 -8.88 -9.13 -17.37
N VAL A 49 -7.72 -9.29 -16.71
CA VAL A 49 -6.57 -9.98 -17.29
C VAL A 49 -6.92 -11.42 -17.64
N GLU A 50 -7.56 -12.16 -16.74
CA GLU A 50 -8.03 -13.53 -16.98
C GLU A 50 -9.01 -13.62 -18.17
N SER A 51 -9.92 -12.65 -18.32
CA SER A 51 -10.87 -12.66 -19.43
C SER A 51 -10.20 -12.39 -20.77
N ILE A 52 -9.19 -11.52 -20.79
CA ILE A 52 -8.33 -11.28 -21.96
C ILE A 52 -7.54 -12.55 -22.29
N LEU A 53 -6.89 -13.15 -21.30
CA LEU A 53 -6.10 -14.39 -21.46
C LEU A 53 -6.95 -15.53 -22.03
N LYS A 54 -8.19 -15.68 -21.56
CA LYS A 54 -9.11 -16.68 -22.08
C LYS A 54 -9.52 -16.45 -23.54
N ARG A 55 -9.57 -15.19 -23.98
CA ARG A 55 -10.04 -14.82 -25.32
C ARG A 55 -8.95 -14.86 -26.38
N SER A 56 -7.68 -14.70 -26.00
CA SER A 56 -6.56 -14.72 -26.95
C SER A 56 -5.30 -15.28 -26.30
N PRO A 57 -5.28 -16.58 -25.94
CA PRO A 57 -4.10 -17.20 -25.32
C PRO A 57 -2.88 -17.14 -26.26
N ASP A 58 -3.06 -17.39 -27.55
CA ASP A 58 -1.95 -17.51 -28.51
C ASP A 58 -1.18 -16.21 -28.69
N ARG A 59 -1.86 -15.06 -28.78
CA ARG A 59 -1.20 -13.76 -28.99
C ARG A 59 -0.27 -13.37 -27.83
N TYR A 60 -0.65 -13.67 -26.59
CA TYR A 60 0.18 -13.39 -25.43
C TYR A 60 1.30 -14.41 -25.27
N VAL A 61 1.02 -15.69 -25.56
CA VAL A 61 2.05 -16.72 -25.62
C VAL A 61 3.12 -16.38 -26.66
N ASP A 62 2.72 -15.84 -27.80
CA ASP A 62 3.65 -15.40 -28.85
C ASP A 62 4.45 -14.17 -28.44
N GLN A 63 3.85 -13.22 -27.71
CA GLN A 63 4.56 -12.07 -27.14
C GLN A 63 5.56 -12.52 -26.06
N ILE A 64 5.15 -13.41 -25.15
CA ILE A 64 6.04 -13.99 -24.13
C ILE A 64 7.18 -14.77 -24.79
N LYS A 65 6.88 -15.59 -25.81
CA LYS A 65 7.91 -16.30 -26.60
C LYS A 65 8.86 -15.32 -27.29
N LYS A 66 8.35 -14.20 -27.80
CA LYS A 66 9.16 -13.17 -28.46
C LYS A 66 10.07 -12.47 -27.47
N ASP A 67 9.56 -12.14 -26.29
CA ASP A 67 10.33 -11.47 -25.24
C ASP A 67 11.39 -12.41 -24.65
N ILE A 68 11.07 -13.69 -24.39
CA ILE A 68 12.03 -14.72 -23.96
C ILE A 68 13.12 -14.97 -25.01
N ARG A 69 12.78 -14.86 -26.30
CA ARG A 69 13.77 -15.00 -27.39
C ARG A 69 14.57 -13.73 -27.65
N SER A 70 14.24 -12.62 -27.00
CA SER A 70 14.98 -11.37 -27.17
C SER A 70 16.35 -11.49 -26.51
N LYS A 71 17.38 -10.91 -27.13
CA LYS A 71 18.76 -10.97 -26.61
C LYS A 71 18.91 -10.23 -25.29
N ASP A 72 18.11 -9.18 -25.10
CA ASP A 72 18.16 -8.32 -23.91
C ASP A 72 17.27 -8.85 -22.78
N PHE A 73 16.73 -10.07 -22.90
CA PHE A 73 15.80 -10.62 -21.92
C PHE A 73 16.46 -10.80 -20.56
N GLU A 74 17.67 -11.38 -20.53
CA GLU A 74 18.42 -11.67 -19.31
C GLU A 74 18.76 -10.37 -18.55
N ASP A 75 19.28 -9.36 -19.26
CA ASP A 75 19.61 -8.04 -18.69
C ASP A 75 18.39 -7.36 -18.05
N ARG A 76 17.21 -7.46 -18.70
CA ARG A 76 15.97 -6.87 -18.17
C ARG A 76 15.47 -7.60 -16.92
N VAL A 77 15.57 -8.93 -16.91
CA VAL A 77 15.18 -9.73 -15.76
C VAL A 77 16.09 -9.44 -14.57
N GLU A 78 17.40 -9.32 -14.79
CA GLU A 78 18.35 -8.95 -13.73
C GLU A 78 18.09 -7.53 -13.20
N THR A 79 17.76 -6.58 -14.07
CA THR A 79 17.46 -5.19 -13.64
C THR A 79 16.16 -5.08 -12.83
N GLU A 80 15.10 -5.80 -13.24
CA GLU A 80 13.78 -5.66 -12.60
C GLU A 80 13.55 -6.61 -11.42
N PHE A 81 14.16 -7.81 -11.46
CA PHE A 81 13.92 -8.89 -10.51
C PHE A 81 15.19 -9.47 -9.90
N GLY A 82 16.37 -9.00 -10.32
CA GLY A 82 17.61 -9.30 -9.62
C GLY A 82 17.45 -8.86 -8.18
N THR A 83 17.85 -9.74 -7.25
CA THR A 83 18.08 -9.29 -5.89
C THR A 83 19.16 -8.25 -5.99
N GLU A 84 18.81 -6.97 -5.79
CA GLU A 84 19.75 -6.05 -5.18
C GLU A 84 20.32 -6.84 -4.00
N GLN A 85 21.60 -7.23 -4.09
CA GLN A 85 22.28 -7.67 -2.88
C GLN A 85 21.94 -6.58 -1.88
N ASP A 86 21.25 -6.96 -0.80
CA ASP A 86 21.02 -6.10 0.35
C ASP A 86 22.38 -5.46 0.65
N GLN A 87 22.61 -4.26 0.12
CA GLN A 87 23.35 -3.24 0.80
C GLN A 87 22.41 -2.88 1.95
N PHE A 88 22.31 -3.81 2.90
CA PHE A 88 22.03 -3.45 4.26
C PHE A 88 23.22 -2.59 4.63
N GLU A 89 23.08 -1.29 4.39
CA GLU A 89 23.84 -0.29 5.10
C GLU A 89 23.47 -0.57 6.56
N VAL A 90 24.28 -1.42 7.20
CA VAL A 90 24.31 -1.49 8.65
C VAL A 90 24.60 -0.06 9.02
N VAL A 91 23.56 0.67 9.45
CA VAL A 91 23.73 1.91 10.17
C VAL A 91 24.51 1.48 11.40
N GLU A 92 25.84 1.57 11.29
CA GLU A 92 26.75 1.34 12.37
C GLU A 92 26.29 2.30 13.45
N SER A 93 25.69 1.73 14.50
CA SER A 93 25.15 2.48 15.62
C SER A 93 26.30 2.93 16.50
N THR A 94 27.27 3.62 15.91
CA THR A 94 28.26 4.44 16.61
C THR A 94 27.74 5.86 16.62
N THR A 95 26.56 6.08 17.21
CA THR A 95 26.38 7.35 17.90
C THR A 95 27.40 7.31 19.03
N THR A 96 28.47 8.10 18.92
CA THR A 96 29.48 8.17 19.98
C THR A 96 28.80 8.60 21.28
N GLU A 97 29.35 8.22 22.43
CA GLU A 97 28.80 8.64 23.74
C GLU A 97 28.61 10.17 23.82
N GLU A 98 29.43 10.90 23.07
CA GLU A 98 29.39 12.35 22.91
C GLU A 98 28.07 12.85 22.27
N GLU A 99 27.54 12.17 21.25
CA GLU A 99 26.27 12.53 20.61
C GLU A 99 25.06 12.23 21.51
N ILE A 100 25.16 11.20 22.36
CA ILE A 100 24.13 10.88 23.35
C ILE A 100 24.07 11.96 24.43
N ASP A 101 25.22 12.47 24.87
CA ASP A 101 25.29 13.56 25.86
C ASP A 101 24.75 14.89 25.33
N GLU A 102 24.93 15.18 24.03
CA GLU A 102 24.31 16.35 23.40
C GLU A 102 22.78 16.23 23.37
N ILE A 103 22.25 15.08 22.96
CA ILE A 103 20.80 14.81 22.93
C ILE A 103 20.19 14.88 24.34
N ILE A 104 20.88 14.37 25.35
CA ILE A 104 20.41 14.43 26.76
C ILE A 104 20.42 15.88 27.27
N ASN A 105 21.40 16.70 26.87
CA ASN A 105 21.45 18.10 27.24
C ASN A 105 20.34 18.93 26.58
N ASP A 106 19.99 18.62 25.33
CA ASP A 106 18.89 19.27 24.62
C ASP A 106 17.51 18.85 25.14
N LEU A 107 17.40 17.66 25.73
CA LEU A 107 16.18 17.17 26.40
C LEU A 107 15.99 17.73 27.81
N LYS A 108 16.73 18.76 28.25
CA LYS A 108 16.49 19.41 29.56
C LYS A 108 15.08 19.99 29.62
N ILE A 109 14.20 19.16 30.18
CA ILE A 109 12.85 19.43 30.66
C ILE A 109 12.89 20.73 31.46
N GLU A 110 12.09 21.73 31.04
CA GLU A 110 11.69 22.82 31.92
C GLU A 110 11.06 22.20 33.17
N LYS A 111 11.83 22.18 34.27
CA LYS A 111 11.29 21.95 35.60
C LYS A 111 10.77 23.29 36.09
N ASP A 112 9.56 23.62 35.67
CA ASP A 112 8.74 24.55 36.44
C ASP A 112 8.29 23.83 37.72
N PHE A 113 8.84 24.31 38.84
CA PHE A 113 8.24 24.22 40.17
C PHE A 113 7.41 25.47 40.42
#